data_AF-A0A954TQB7-F1
#
_entry.id   AF-A0A954TQB7-F1
#
_cell.length_a   1.000
_cell.length_b   1.000
_cell.length_c   1.000
_cell.angle_alpha   90.00
_cell.angle_beta   90.00
_cell.angle_gamma   90.00
#
_symmetry.space_group_name_H-M   'P 1'
#
loop_
_entity.id
_entity.type
_entity.pdbx_description
1 polymer ?
#
loop_
_entity_poly.entity_id
_entity_poly.type
_entity_poly.pdbx_seq_one_letter_code
_entity_poly.pdbx_strand_id
1 'polypeptide(L)'
;MSKPESVTWGVIAIAFFIAHLMWHVGSGDPWNAMWACHVASTFIGLGGIARNRTMVVIGLLLLAIGIPLWGIFLFGGGTLVPTSILTHFGAAAVGLILIRKPPFQMQPRANLLSRIWWRAFVALAILVLMTRLLTDRADNINLAFDIHGRENTLPLDHALYVSAMAMTVVFVFIVSEWLLRKLCGANDALLSD
;
A
#
# COMPACT_ATOMS: atom_id res chain seq x y z
N MET A 1 -7.21 17.97 12.21
CA MET A 1 -6.51 17.01 13.09
C MET A 1 -5.38 17.74 13.79
N SER A 2 -5.36 17.68 15.12
CA SER A 2 -4.27 18.27 15.91
C SER A 2 -2.97 17.48 15.67
N LYS A 3 -1.80 18.07 15.98
CA LYS A 3 -0.52 17.35 15.86
C LYS A 3 -0.47 16.10 16.75
N PRO A 4 -0.91 16.14 18.03
CA PRO A 4 -0.96 14.95 18.86
C PRO A 4 -1.84 13.85 18.25
N GLU A 5 -3.03 14.21 17.75
CA GLU A 5 -3.96 13.24 17.15
C GLU A 5 -3.34 12.54 15.92
N SER A 6 -2.66 13.27 15.03
CA SER A 6 -2.01 12.66 13.85
C SER A 6 -0.84 11.74 14.23
N VAL A 7 -0.08 12.12 15.26
CA VAL A 7 1.01 11.30 15.80
C VAL A 7 0.45 10.02 16.41
N THR A 8 -0.63 10.09 17.20
CA THR A 8 -1.28 8.90 17.78
C THR A 8 -1.70 7.91 16.70
N TRP A 9 -2.41 8.39 15.67
CA TRP A 9 -2.79 7.53 14.55
C TRP A 9 -1.58 6.96 13.79
N GLY A 10 -0.54 7.77 13.60
CA GLY A 10 0.70 7.31 12.98
C GLY A 10 1.40 6.21 13.78
N VAL A 11 1.50 6.36 15.11
CA VAL A 11 2.07 5.36 16.01
C VAL A 11 1.24 4.07 15.99
N ILE A 12 -0.09 4.16 15.96
CA ILE A 12 -0.97 2.99 15.85
C ILE A 12 -0.67 2.19 14.58
N ALA A 13 -0.54 2.87 13.42
CA ALA A 13 -0.18 2.18 12.18
C ALA A 13 1.21 1.53 12.26
N ILE A 14 2.22 2.21 12.82
CA ILE A 14 3.54 1.61 13.04
C ILE A 14 3.45 0.38 13.96
N ALA A 15 2.63 0.43 15.01
CA ALA A 15 2.43 -0.70 15.91
C ALA A 15 1.82 -1.92 15.19
N PHE A 16 0.91 -1.70 14.23
CA PHE A 16 0.38 -2.78 13.39
C PHE A 16 1.49 -3.45 12.56
N PHE A 17 2.36 -2.66 11.93
CA PHE A 17 3.52 -3.18 11.20
C PHE A 17 4.47 -3.95 12.13
N ILE A 18 4.85 -3.37 13.27
CA ILE A 18 5.79 -4.00 14.22
C ILE A 18 5.22 -5.32 14.74
N ALA A 19 3.95 -5.36 15.14
CA ALA A 19 3.32 -6.59 15.63
C ALA A 19 3.38 -7.72 14.58
N HIS A 20 3.16 -7.39 13.31
CA HIS A 20 3.22 -8.37 12.22
C HIS A 20 4.66 -8.73 11.82
N LEU A 21 5.58 -7.78 11.82
CA LEU A 21 7.01 -8.02 11.64
C LEU A 21 7.55 -8.97 12.72
N MET A 22 7.21 -8.76 13.99
CA MET A 22 7.65 -9.61 15.09
C MET A 22 7.16 -11.05 14.95
N TRP A 23 5.96 -11.25 14.40
CA TRP A 23 5.48 -12.58 14.03
C TRP A 23 6.41 -13.24 13.00
N HIS A 24 6.72 -12.56 11.89
CA HIS A 24 7.60 -13.09 10.84
C HIS A 24 9.04 -13.33 11.34
N VAL A 25 9.58 -12.43 12.15
CA VAL A 25 10.90 -12.65 12.78
C VAL A 25 10.87 -13.91 13.66
N GLY A 26 9.82 -14.10 14.46
CA GLY A 26 9.65 -15.29 15.30
C GLY A 26 9.40 -16.58 14.52
N SER A 27 8.82 -16.48 13.32
CA SER A 27 8.58 -17.60 12.40
C SER A 27 9.78 -17.92 11.50
N GLY A 28 10.87 -17.14 11.58
CA GLY A 28 12.10 -17.37 10.81
C GLY A 28 12.05 -16.85 9.37
N ASP A 29 11.07 -16.00 9.03
CA ASP A 29 10.82 -15.49 7.68
C ASP A 29 10.74 -13.95 7.64
N PRO A 30 11.75 -13.21 8.16
CA PRO A 30 11.69 -11.76 8.33
C PRO A 30 11.47 -10.99 7.02
N TRP A 31 11.86 -11.57 5.88
CA TRP A 31 11.71 -10.98 4.56
C TRP A 31 10.25 -10.73 4.17
N ASN A 32 9.30 -11.50 4.71
CA ASN A 32 7.87 -11.26 4.50
C ASN A 32 7.40 -9.89 5.02
N ALA A 33 8.20 -9.18 5.82
CA ALA A 33 7.93 -7.77 6.14
C ALA A 33 8.04 -6.83 4.93
N MET A 34 8.68 -7.25 3.84
CA MET A 34 8.87 -6.46 2.61
C MET A 34 7.67 -6.48 1.67
N TRP A 35 6.62 -7.25 1.95
CA TRP A 35 5.38 -7.17 1.17
C TRP A 35 4.84 -5.74 1.13
N ALA A 36 4.40 -5.30 -0.06
CA ALA A 36 3.97 -3.92 -0.27
C ALA A 36 2.85 -3.48 0.67
N CYS A 37 1.93 -4.38 1.04
CA CYS A 37 0.89 -4.11 2.03
C CYS A 37 1.44 -3.87 3.45
N HIS A 38 2.54 -4.51 3.84
CA HIS A 38 3.18 -4.30 5.14
C HIS A 38 3.94 -2.98 5.15
N VAL A 39 4.73 -2.72 4.10
CA VAL A 39 5.44 -1.46 3.90
C VAL A 39 4.48 -0.27 3.83
N ALA A 40 3.28 -0.48 3.26
CA ALA A 40 2.23 0.54 3.24
C ALA A 40 1.80 1.02 4.63
N SER A 41 1.72 0.12 5.60
CA SER A 41 1.43 0.44 7.00
C SER A 41 2.50 1.38 7.57
N THR A 42 3.78 1.14 7.25
CA THR A 42 4.89 2.03 7.61
C THR A 42 4.78 3.40 6.94
N PHE A 43 4.43 3.47 5.65
CA PHE A 43 4.20 4.75 4.96
C PHE A 43 3.07 5.57 5.61
N ILE A 44 1.96 4.91 5.98
CA ILE A 44 0.85 5.56 6.67
C ILE A 44 1.27 6.05 8.05
N GLY A 45 1.98 5.21 8.81
CA GLY A 45 2.47 5.54 10.15
C GLY A 45 3.43 6.73 10.16
N LEU A 46 4.48 6.65 9.35
CA LEU A 46 5.45 7.75 9.19
C LEU A 46 4.80 9.01 8.63
N GLY A 47 3.86 8.86 7.69
CA GLY A 47 3.08 9.98 7.15
C GLY A 47 2.24 10.69 8.22
N GLY A 48 1.59 9.94 9.11
CA GLY A 48 0.83 10.51 10.24
C GLY A 48 1.71 11.27 11.24
N ILE A 49 2.86 10.68 11.60
CA ILE A 49 3.85 11.27 12.51
C ILE A 49 4.47 12.55 11.90
N ALA A 50 4.95 12.46 10.66
CA ALA A 50 5.58 13.57 9.94
C ALA A 50 4.58 14.60 9.39
N ARG A 51 3.27 14.35 9.54
CA ARG A 51 2.19 15.13 8.90
C ARG A 51 2.35 15.25 7.37
N ASN A 52 2.86 14.19 6.75
CA ASN A 52 3.10 14.10 5.31
C ASN A 52 1.95 13.36 4.62
N ARG A 53 1.04 14.14 4.01
CA ARG A 53 -0.09 13.61 3.21
C ARG A 53 0.35 12.66 2.10
N THR A 54 1.46 12.96 1.42
CA THR A 54 1.92 12.14 0.29
C THR A 54 2.24 10.73 0.76
N MET A 55 2.92 10.58 1.90
CA MET A 55 3.25 9.26 2.45
C MET A 55 1.99 8.46 2.83
N VAL A 56 1.03 9.10 3.49
CA VAL A 56 -0.25 8.45 3.84
C VAL A 56 -0.99 7.95 2.60
N VAL A 57 -1.08 8.79 1.56
CA VAL A 57 -1.75 8.41 0.30
C VAL A 57 -0.98 7.33 -0.44
N ILE A 58 0.37 7.38 -0.48
CA ILE A 58 1.17 6.29 -1.06
C ILE A 58 0.82 4.96 -0.37
N GLY A 59 0.81 4.93 0.96
CA GLY A 59 0.44 3.70 1.69
C GLY A 59 -0.99 3.23 1.39
N LEU A 60 -1.97 4.13 1.31
CA LEU A 60 -3.33 3.76 0.92
C LEU A 60 -3.41 3.17 -0.50
N LEU A 61 -2.64 3.70 -1.45
CA LEU A 61 -2.58 3.17 -2.81
C LEU A 61 -1.89 1.80 -2.85
N LEU A 62 -0.81 1.60 -2.11
CA LEU A 62 -0.17 0.29 -1.96
C LEU A 62 -1.15 -0.74 -1.35
N LEU A 63 -1.96 -0.35 -0.36
CA LEU A 63 -3.00 -1.22 0.21
C LEU A 63 -4.14 -1.50 -0.78
N ALA A 64 -4.46 -0.57 -1.68
CA ALA A 64 -5.52 -0.78 -2.67
C ALA A 64 -5.22 -1.95 -3.62
N ILE A 65 -3.95 -2.23 -3.92
CA ILE A 65 -3.54 -3.44 -4.64
C ILE A 65 -3.22 -4.59 -3.68
N GLY A 66 -2.62 -4.30 -2.52
CA GLY A 66 -2.18 -5.31 -1.55
C GLY A 66 -3.33 -6.10 -0.92
N ILE A 67 -4.43 -5.44 -0.54
CA ILE A 67 -5.59 -6.11 0.08
C ILE A 67 -6.25 -7.13 -0.86
N PRO A 68 -6.55 -6.80 -2.13
CA PRO A 68 -7.04 -7.79 -3.09
C PRO A 68 -6.08 -8.98 -3.27
N LEU A 69 -4.78 -8.72 -3.41
CA LEU A 69 -3.78 -9.79 -3.59
C LEU A 69 -3.67 -10.69 -2.36
N TRP A 70 -3.69 -10.11 -1.17
CA TRP A 70 -3.75 -10.86 0.09
C TRP A 70 -5.03 -11.70 0.19
N GLY A 71 -6.18 -11.15 -0.22
CA GLY A 71 -7.43 -11.91 -0.32
C GLY A 71 -7.30 -13.11 -1.27
N ILE A 72 -6.76 -12.90 -2.47
CA ILE A 72 -6.51 -13.97 -3.45
C ILE A 72 -5.59 -15.05 -2.86
N PHE A 73 -4.53 -14.66 -2.15
CA PHE A 73 -3.63 -15.59 -1.45
C PHE A 73 -4.40 -16.46 -0.44
N LEU A 74 -5.25 -15.86 0.40
CA LEU A 74 -6.07 -16.60 1.36
C LEU A 74 -7.06 -17.55 0.68
N PHE A 75 -7.73 -17.10 -0.39
CA PHE A 75 -8.64 -17.95 -1.17
C PHE A 75 -7.91 -19.10 -1.88
N GLY A 76 -6.65 -18.90 -2.23
CA GLY A 76 -5.77 -19.93 -2.81
C GLY A 76 -5.24 -20.95 -1.80
N GLY A 77 -5.67 -20.91 -0.53
CA GLY A 77 -5.22 -21.82 0.53
C GLY A 77 -4.05 -21.27 1.37
N GLY A 78 -3.69 -20.00 1.19
CA GLY A 78 -2.69 -19.34 2.02
C GLY A 78 -3.10 -19.29 3.50
N THR A 79 -2.10 -19.32 4.39
CA THR A 79 -2.35 -19.27 5.84
C THR A 79 -2.72 -17.86 6.28
N LEU A 80 -3.85 -17.73 6.97
CA LEU A 80 -4.22 -16.48 7.64
C LEU A 80 -3.38 -16.29 8.91
N VAL A 81 -2.54 -15.27 8.91
CA VAL A 81 -1.86 -14.80 10.12
C VAL A 81 -2.71 -13.70 10.75
N PRO A 82 -3.24 -13.85 11.99
CA PRO A 82 -4.16 -12.87 12.56
C PRO A 82 -3.60 -11.42 12.60
N THR A 83 -2.30 -11.26 12.83
CA THR A 83 -1.65 -9.93 12.83
C THR A 83 -1.62 -9.27 11.46
N SER A 84 -1.75 -10.02 10.35
CA SER A 84 -1.80 -9.44 9.00
C SER A 84 -3.08 -8.63 8.78
N ILE A 85 -4.18 -8.94 9.47
CA ILE A 85 -5.42 -8.14 9.41
C ILE A 85 -5.15 -6.68 9.82
N LEU A 86 -4.24 -6.47 10.78
CA LEU A 86 -3.88 -5.14 11.26
C LEU A 86 -3.10 -4.33 10.22
N THR A 87 -2.15 -4.95 9.52
CA THR A 87 -1.37 -4.28 8.46
C THR A 87 -2.20 -3.99 7.21
N HIS A 88 -3.25 -4.78 6.97
CA HIS A 88 -4.14 -4.61 5.82
C HIS A 88 -5.28 -3.64 6.14
N PHE A 89 -6.25 -4.08 6.94
CA PHE A 89 -7.46 -3.31 7.22
C PHE A 89 -7.25 -2.25 8.30
N GLY A 90 -6.47 -2.57 9.34
CA GLY A 90 -6.14 -1.61 10.40
C GLY A 90 -5.43 -0.39 9.83
N ALA A 91 -4.34 -0.60 9.08
CA ALA A 91 -3.60 0.48 8.45
C ALA A 91 -4.45 1.25 7.42
N ALA A 92 -5.26 0.55 6.61
CA ALA A 92 -6.18 1.21 5.68
C ALA A 92 -7.16 2.13 6.41
N ALA A 93 -7.77 1.66 7.50
CA ALA A 93 -8.68 2.47 8.31
C ALA A 93 -7.98 3.71 8.88
N VAL A 94 -6.77 3.55 9.42
CA VAL A 94 -5.95 4.68 9.91
C VAL A 94 -5.67 5.68 8.79
N GLY A 95 -5.21 5.22 7.63
CA GLY A 95 -4.94 6.09 6.49
C GLY A 95 -6.18 6.86 6.05
N LEU A 96 -7.33 6.19 6.00
CA LEU A 96 -8.63 6.78 5.66
C LEU A 96 -9.10 7.81 6.69
N ILE A 97 -8.84 7.60 7.99
CA ILE A 97 -9.12 8.58 9.05
C ILE A 97 -8.22 9.81 8.89
N LEU A 98 -6.92 9.60 8.63
CA LEU A 98 -5.96 10.68 8.43
C LEU A 98 -6.39 11.58 7.27
N ILE A 99 -6.61 11.02 6.06
CA ILE A 99 -6.91 11.81 4.85
C ILE A 99 -8.27 12.54 4.90
N ARG A 100 -9.18 12.20 5.81
CA ARG A 100 -10.47 12.89 5.97
C ARG A 100 -10.36 14.19 6.77
N LYS A 101 -9.25 14.44 7.46
CA LYS A 101 -9.09 15.62 8.33
C LYS A 101 -7.93 16.52 7.83
N PRO A 102 -8.04 17.86 7.96
CA PRO A 102 -6.90 18.74 7.71
C PRO A 102 -5.71 18.37 8.63
N PRO A 103 -4.45 18.43 8.17
CA PRO A 103 -3.98 18.95 6.87
C PRO A 103 -3.88 17.89 5.76
N PHE A 104 -4.34 16.65 6.02
CA PHE A 104 -4.14 15.52 5.10
C PHE A 104 -5.19 15.44 4.00
N GLN A 105 -6.23 16.27 4.05
CA GLN A 105 -7.28 16.31 3.03
C GLN A 105 -6.70 16.45 1.63
N MET A 106 -7.25 15.63 0.73
CA MET A 106 -6.90 15.68 -0.68
C MET A 106 -7.71 16.79 -1.35
N GLN A 107 -7.04 17.61 -2.15
CA GLN A 107 -7.75 18.64 -2.93
C GLN A 107 -8.51 17.97 -4.10
N PRO A 108 -9.77 18.34 -4.36
CA PRO A 108 -10.56 17.75 -5.45
C PRO A 108 -9.96 18.00 -6.83
N ARG A 109 -9.37 19.19 -7.03
CA ARG A 109 -8.77 19.62 -8.29
C ARG A 109 -7.27 19.79 -8.11
N ALA A 110 -6.52 18.75 -8.47
CA ALA A 110 -5.08 18.79 -8.46
C ALA A 110 -4.60 18.49 -9.89
N ASN A 111 -3.67 19.30 -10.41
CA ASN A 111 -3.08 19.12 -11.73
C ASN A 111 -2.41 17.72 -11.85
N LEU A 112 -2.20 17.21 -13.07
CA LEU A 112 -1.72 15.84 -13.29
C LEU A 112 -0.39 15.56 -12.54
N LEU A 113 0.51 16.54 -12.46
CA LEU A 113 1.81 16.45 -11.78
C LEU A 113 1.71 16.41 -10.24
N SER A 114 0.63 16.93 -9.65
CA SER A 114 0.36 16.83 -8.21
C SER A 114 -0.39 15.54 -7.83
N ARG A 115 -0.64 14.65 -8.80
CA ARG A 115 -1.18 13.33 -8.51
C ARG A 115 -0.12 12.46 -7.85
N ILE A 116 -0.58 11.62 -6.93
CA ILE A 116 0.27 10.83 -6.05
C ILE A 116 0.48 9.41 -6.60
N TRP A 117 -0.38 8.95 -7.53
CA TRP A 117 -0.29 7.61 -8.13
C TRP A 117 1.10 7.30 -8.70
N TRP A 118 1.75 8.25 -9.37
CA TRP A 118 3.07 8.01 -9.97
C TRP A 118 4.15 7.86 -8.89
N ARG A 119 4.03 8.59 -7.77
CA ARG A 119 4.94 8.46 -6.62
C ARG A 119 4.75 7.11 -5.94
N ALA A 120 3.51 6.64 -5.84
CA ALA A 120 3.22 5.30 -5.33
C ALA A 120 3.78 4.22 -6.27
N PHE A 121 3.68 4.40 -7.59
CA PHE A 121 4.26 3.50 -8.57
C PHE A 121 5.79 3.45 -8.46
N VAL A 122 6.46 4.60 -8.36
CA VAL A 122 7.91 4.68 -8.15
C VAL A 122 8.30 4.02 -6.82
N ALA A 123 7.55 4.27 -5.73
CA ALA A 123 7.80 3.63 -4.44
C ALA A 123 7.68 2.10 -4.52
N LEU A 124 6.67 1.58 -5.23
CA LEU A 124 6.53 0.14 -5.46
C LEU A 124 7.67 -0.41 -6.31
N ALA A 125 8.07 0.29 -7.38
CA ALA A 125 9.19 -0.14 -8.22
C ALA A 125 10.50 -0.22 -7.43
N ILE A 126 10.77 0.78 -6.58
CA ILE A 126 11.92 0.76 -5.65
C ILE A 126 11.81 -0.44 -4.70
N LEU A 127 10.63 -0.67 -4.11
CA LEU A 127 10.42 -1.79 -3.20
C LEU A 127 10.65 -3.15 -3.90
N VAL A 128 10.17 -3.32 -5.13
CA VAL A 128 10.40 -4.54 -5.93
C VAL A 128 11.89 -4.71 -6.19
N LEU A 129 12.61 -3.66 -6.59
CA LEU A 129 14.06 -3.73 -6.79
C LEU A 129 14.80 -4.09 -5.50
N MET A 130 14.43 -3.48 -4.37
CA MET A 130 15.00 -3.83 -3.07
C MET A 130 14.71 -5.29 -2.70
N THR A 131 13.51 -5.77 -2.99
CA THR A 131 13.14 -7.17 -2.77
C THR A 131 14.06 -8.09 -3.57
N ARG A 132 14.30 -7.79 -4.86
CA ARG A 132 15.23 -8.58 -5.69
C ARG A 132 16.67 -8.61 -5.17
N LEU A 133 17.09 -7.56 -4.49
CA LEU A 133 18.45 -7.44 -3.96
C LEU A 133 18.62 -8.10 -2.59
N LEU A 134 17.53 -8.24 -1.83
CA LEU A 134 17.59 -8.63 -0.41
C LEU A 134 16.98 -10.01 -0.12
N THR A 135 16.20 -10.59 -1.03
CA THR A 135 15.48 -11.84 -0.80
C THR A 135 15.83 -12.89 -1.84
N ASP A 136 15.62 -14.15 -1.52
CA ASP A 136 15.83 -15.22 -2.47
C ASP A 136 14.65 -15.34 -3.44
N ARG A 137 14.93 -15.91 -4.61
CA ARG A 137 13.92 -16.20 -5.63
C ARG A 137 12.79 -17.09 -5.09
N ALA A 138 13.12 -17.98 -4.15
CA ALA A 138 12.17 -18.89 -3.52
C ALA A 138 11.08 -18.16 -2.71
N ASP A 139 11.41 -17.00 -2.13
CA ASP A 139 10.44 -16.20 -1.35
C ASP A 139 9.47 -15.43 -2.25
N ASN A 140 9.96 -15.03 -3.44
CA ASN A 140 9.22 -14.31 -4.48
C ASN A 140 8.28 -13.19 -3.98
N ILE A 141 8.76 -12.43 -2.98
CA ILE A 141 8.02 -11.33 -2.37
C ILE A 141 7.71 -10.27 -3.43
N ASN A 142 6.51 -9.67 -3.36
CA ASN A 142 6.03 -8.69 -4.35
C ASN A 142 6.06 -9.18 -5.81
N LEU A 143 6.09 -10.50 -6.05
CA LEU A 143 6.27 -11.12 -7.37
C LEU A 143 7.52 -10.59 -8.09
N ALA A 144 8.58 -10.35 -7.32
CA ALA A 144 9.77 -9.67 -7.81
C ALA A 144 10.63 -10.56 -8.74
N PHE A 145 10.42 -11.88 -8.74
CA PHE A 145 11.17 -12.84 -9.54
C PHE A 145 10.28 -13.65 -10.48
N ASP A 146 9.16 -14.18 -9.98
CA ASP A 146 8.33 -15.14 -10.68
C ASP A 146 6.84 -14.85 -10.52
N ILE A 147 6.05 -15.59 -11.28
CA ILE A 147 4.60 -15.49 -11.30
C ILE A 147 4.06 -16.77 -10.71
N HIS A 148 3.36 -16.67 -9.59
CA HIS A 148 2.74 -17.83 -8.96
C HIS A 148 1.79 -18.52 -9.95
N GLY A 149 1.99 -19.83 -10.17
CA GLY A 149 1.15 -20.65 -11.05
C GLY A 149 1.54 -20.66 -12.54
N ARG A 150 2.66 -20.03 -12.94
CA ARG A 150 3.12 -20.00 -14.34
C ARG A 150 3.86 -21.26 -14.80
N GLU A 151 4.12 -22.21 -13.91
CA GLU A 151 4.88 -23.45 -14.20
C GLU A 151 4.43 -24.14 -15.51
N ASN A 152 3.15 -24.03 -15.96
CA ASN A 152 2.63 -24.90 -17.03
C ASN A 152 1.62 -24.32 -18.06
N THR A 153 1.22 -23.03 -18.07
CA THR A 153 -0.04 -22.66 -18.77
C THR A 153 0.02 -21.61 -19.88
N LEU A 154 1.00 -20.70 -19.95
CA LEU A 154 1.04 -19.67 -21.00
C LEU A 154 2.47 -19.29 -21.42
N PRO A 155 2.85 -19.43 -22.71
CA PRO A 155 4.12 -18.95 -23.26
C PRO A 155 4.07 -17.43 -23.50
N LEU A 156 3.66 -16.65 -22.49
CA LEU A 156 3.77 -15.20 -22.55
C LEU A 156 5.24 -14.80 -22.34
N ASP A 157 5.74 -13.83 -23.10
CA ASP A 157 7.03 -13.19 -22.84
C ASP A 157 7.02 -12.58 -21.42
N HIS A 158 8.10 -12.76 -20.66
CA HIS A 158 8.28 -12.15 -19.35
C HIS A 158 8.12 -10.62 -19.41
N ALA A 159 8.61 -9.97 -20.48
CA ALA A 159 8.46 -8.53 -20.67
C ALA A 159 6.99 -8.10 -20.81
N LEU A 160 6.20 -8.89 -21.54
CA LEU A 160 4.76 -8.64 -21.72
C LEU A 160 4.00 -8.78 -20.40
N TYR A 161 4.31 -9.80 -19.60
CA TYR A 161 3.71 -9.95 -18.28
C TYR A 161 4.03 -8.78 -17.34
N VAL A 162 5.31 -8.42 -17.20
CA VAL A 162 5.73 -7.33 -16.32
C VAL A 162 5.07 -6.02 -16.74
N SER A 163 4.97 -5.79 -18.06
CA SER A 163 4.27 -4.64 -18.61
C SER A 163 2.77 -4.67 -18.27
N ALA A 164 2.12 -5.82 -18.41
CA ALA A 164 0.72 -5.99 -18.03
C ALA A 164 0.49 -5.72 -16.54
N MET A 165 1.32 -6.27 -15.65
CA MET A 165 1.25 -6.00 -14.21
C MET A 165 1.49 -4.53 -13.89
N ALA A 166 2.49 -3.90 -14.49
CA ALA A 166 2.74 -2.48 -14.31
C ALA A 166 1.54 -1.63 -14.74
N MET A 167 0.93 -1.94 -15.89
CA MET A 167 -0.29 -1.27 -16.36
C MET A 167 -1.46 -1.48 -15.40
N THR A 168 -1.67 -2.69 -14.89
CA THR A 168 -2.71 -2.98 -13.90
C THR A 168 -2.49 -2.17 -12.61
N VAL A 169 -1.27 -2.14 -12.09
CA VAL A 169 -0.93 -1.35 -10.89
C VAL A 169 -1.18 0.14 -11.13
N VAL A 170 -0.70 0.69 -12.24
CA VAL A 170 -0.90 2.10 -12.59
C VAL A 170 -2.39 2.42 -12.69
N PHE A 171 -3.17 1.57 -13.36
CA PHE A 171 -4.61 1.73 -13.47
C PHE A 171 -5.29 1.73 -12.09
N VAL A 172 -4.99 0.74 -11.24
CA VAL A 172 -5.53 0.67 -9.87
C VAL A 172 -5.16 1.92 -9.08
N PHE A 173 -3.91 2.39 -9.14
CA PHE A 173 -3.50 3.60 -8.41
C PHE A 173 -4.21 4.85 -8.89
N ILE A 174 -4.42 5.00 -10.20
CA ILE A 174 -5.17 6.13 -10.77
C ILE A 174 -6.63 6.09 -10.30
N VAL A 175 -7.29 4.94 -10.39
CA VAL A 175 -8.69 4.78 -9.99
C VAL A 175 -8.87 4.96 -8.49
N SER A 176 -8.01 4.34 -7.67
CA SER A 176 -8.03 4.48 -6.22
C SER A 176 -7.76 5.91 -5.79
N GLU A 177 -6.77 6.60 -6.38
CA GLU A 177 -6.53 8.01 -6.07
C GLU A 177 -7.73 8.88 -6.43
N TRP A 178 -8.36 8.64 -7.58
CA TRP A 178 -9.58 9.33 -7.99
C TRP A 178 -10.73 9.09 -6.99
N LEU A 179 -10.95 7.85 -6.55
CA LEU A 179 -11.94 7.51 -5.53
C LEU A 179 -11.65 8.19 -4.19
N LEU A 180 -10.40 8.16 -3.71
CA LEU A 180 -10.02 8.82 -2.47
C LEU A 180 -10.28 10.33 -2.53
N ARG A 181 -9.97 10.99 -3.64
CA ARG A 181 -10.27 12.42 -3.85
C ARG A 181 -11.77 12.69 -3.88
N LYS A 182 -12.57 11.82 -4.51
CA LYS A 182 -14.02 11.98 -4.59
C LYS A 182 -14.70 11.75 -3.23
N LEU A 183 -14.25 10.77 -2.46
CA LEU A 183 -14.87 10.37 -1.19
C LEU A 183 -14.36 11.14 0.03
N CYS A 184 -13.13 11.68 -0.05
CA CYS A 184 -12.47 12.35 1.08
C CYS A 184 -12.00 13.77 0.76
N GLY A 185 -12.19 14.25 -0.48
CA GLY A 185 -11.95 15.64 -0.83
C GLY A 185 -12.96 16.56 -0.16
N ALA A 186 -12.55 17.79 0.16
CA ALA A 186 -13.46 18.78 0.70
C ALA A 186 -14.58 19.05 -0.32
N ASN A 187 -15.83 18.94 0.13
CA ASN A 187 -17.01 19.43 -0.60
C ASN A 187 -17.00 20.97 -0.57
N ASP A 188 -15.98 21.59 -1.17
CA ASP A 188 -15.87 23.05 -1.26
C ASP A 188 -16.89 23.66 -2.24
N ALA A 189 -17.76 22.83 -2.83
CA ALA A 189 -18.81 23.25 -3.76
C ALA A 189 -20.21 23.38 -3.12
N LEU A 190 -20.35 23.21 -1.80
CA LEU A 190 -21.66 23.32 -1.11
C LEU A 190 -21.69 24.42 -0.04
N LEU A 191 -20.65 25.24 0.08
CA LEU A 191 -20.56 26.35 1.05
C LEU A 191 -20.21 27.70 0.39
N SER A 192 -20.30 27.78 -0.94
CA SER A 192 -20.05 29.01 -1.70
C SER A 192 -21.31 29.62 -2.32
N ASP A 193 -22.50 29.16 -1.95
CA ASP A 193 -23.80 29.73 -2.35
C ASP A 193 -24.51 30.35 -1.15
#